data_AF-A0A286EFR0-F1
#
_entry.id   AF-A0A286EFR0-F1
#
_cell.length_a   1.000
_cell.length_b   1.000
_cell.length_c   1.000
_cell.angle_alpha   90.00
_cell.angle_beta   90.00
_cell.angle_gamma   90.00
#
_symmetry.space_group_name_H-M   'P 1'
#
loop_
_entity.id
_entity.type
_entity.pdbx_description
1 polymer ?
#
loop_
_entity_poly.entity_id
_entity_poly.type
_entity_poly.pdbx_seq_one_letter_code
_entity_poly.pdbx_strand_id
1 'polypeptide(L)'
;MKKISIALLTVALAVSGSVAAKEKELNIAADTSGLAVEMSQNIGRMALGMGVKEPLLISKSGESVKVAGSGSTVCAIKLAGDKIQGVSCK
;
A
#
# COMPACT_ATOMS: atom_id res chain seq x y z
N MET A 1 42.34 -9.50 -47.74
CA MET A 1 42.51 -10.93 -47.44
C MET A 1 41.64 -11.28 -46.24
N LYS A 2 40.95 -12.43 -46.31
CA LYS A 2 40.36 -13.25 -45.21
C LYS A 2 39.33 -12.54 -44.28
N LYS A 3 38.02 -12.68 -44.57
CA LYS A 3 37.09 -13.73 -44.09
C LYS A 3 37.07 -13.86 -42.56
N ILE A 4 35.92 -13.61 -41.94
CA ILE A 4 35.15 -14.64 -41.21
C ILE A 4 33.86 -14.03 -40.63
N SER A 5 32.77 -14.65 -41.05
CA SER A 5 31.40 -14.47 -40.58
C SER A 5 31.27 -14.93 -39.13
N ILE A 6 30.49 -14.20 -38.33
CA ILE A 6 29.81 -14.79 -37.17
C ILE A 6 28.35 -14.34 -37.23
N ALA A 7 27.52 -15.23 -37.76
CA ALA A 7 26.10 -15.26 -37.47
C ALA A 7 25.92 -15.96 -36.11
N LEU A 8 25.26 -15.30 -35.16
CA LEU A 8 24.77 -15.88 -33.90
C LEU A 8 23.32 -15.42 -33.76
N LEU A 9 22.40 -16.26 -34.22
CA LEU A 9 21.48 -17.06 -33.40
C LEU A 9 20.45 -16.24 -32.60
N THR A 10 19.21 -16.33 -33.11
CA THR A 10 17.94 -16.08 -32.44
C THR A 10 17.74 -16.94 -31.19
N VAL A 11 17.36 -16.32 -30.06
CA VAL A 11 16.63 -16.93 -28.93
C VAL A 11 15.60 -15.86 -28.51
N ALA A 12 14.36 -15.96 -28.95
CA ALA A 12 13.25 -16.75 -28.38
C ALA A 12 12.67 -16.16 -27.08
N LEU A 13 11.47 -15.60 -27.27
CA LEU A 13 10.26 -15.59 -26.44
C LEU A 13 10.32 -15.66 -24.90
N ALA A 14 9.43 -14.82 -24.34
CA ALA A 14 8.67 -14.98 -23.11
C ALA A 14 9.48 -14.84 -21.81
N VAL A 15 9.05 -14.06 -20.82
CA VAL A 15 7.75 -14.18 -20.16
C VAL A 15 7.27 -12.79 -19.73
N SER A 16 6.02 -12.49 -20.07
CA SER A 16 5.21 -11.49 -19.41
C SER A 16 5.14 -11.84 -17.92
N GLY A 17 6.07 -11.27 -17.14
CA GLY A 17 5.96 -11.29 -15.69
C GLY A 17 4.87 -10.32 -15.29
N SER A 18 3.60 -10.73 -15.42
CA SER A 18 2.56 -10.21 -14.54
C SER A 18 2.96 -10.67 -13.14
N VAL A 19 3.76 -9.84 -12.48
CA VAL A 19 3.90 -9.86 -11.04
C VAL A 19 2.47 -9.72 -10.52
N ALA A 20 1.84 -10.82 -10.15
CA ALA A 20 0.76 -10.78 -9.19
C ALA A 20 1.41 -10.13 -7.98
N ALA A 21 1.24 -8.80 -7.85
CA ALA A 21 1.70 -8.04 -6.72
C ALA A 21 1.02 -8.70 -5.53
N LYS A 22 1.77 -9.57 -4.84
CA LYS A 22 1.37 -10.11 -3.56
C LYS A 22 1.25 -8.88 -2.68
N GLU A 23 0.03 -8.37 -2.53
CA GLU A 23 -0.24 -7.16 -1.76
C GLU A 23 0.40 -7.39 -0.40
N LYS A 24 1.45 -6.62 -0.11
CA LYS A 24 2.19 -6.79 1.14
C LYS A 24 1.19 -6.58 2.27
N GLU A 25 1.01 -7.62 3.07
CA GLU A 25 0.14 -7.54 4.24
C GLU A 25 0.69 -6.45 5.16
N LEU A 26 -0.18 -5.50 5.52
CA LEU A 26 0.24 -4.36 6.33
C LEU A 26 0.65 -4.83 7.72
N ASN A 27 1.76 -4.28 8.21
CA ASN A 27 2.14 -4.46 9.60
C ASN A 27 1.30 -3.53 10.49
N ILE A 28 0.17 -4.03 10.99
CA ILE A 28 -0.72 -3.32 11.92
C ILE A 28 -0.40 -3.79 13.34
N ALA A 29 0.16 -2.91 14.16
CA ALA A 29 0.45 -3.20 15.56
C ALA A 29 -0.81 -3.22 16.42
N ALA A 30 -1.77 -2.33 16.14
CA ALA A 30 -3.05 -2.28 16.83
C ALA A 30 -4.14 -1.67 15.95
N ASP A 31 -5.33 -2.26 16.00
CA ASP A 31 -6.55 -1.71 15.42
C ASP A 31 -7.67 -1.74 16.46
N THR A 32 -8.07 -0.56 16.92
CA THR A 32 -9.20 -0.36 17.85
C THR A 32 -10.35 0.39 17.19
N SER A 33 -10.35 0.47 15.86
CA SER A 33 -11.33 1.26 15.10
C SER A 33 -12.72 0.60 15.01
N GLY A 34 -12.80 -0.71 15.22
CA GLY A 34 -14.03 -1.49 15.05
C GLY A 34 -14.50 -1.57 13.59
N LEU A 35 -13.64 -1.25 12.63
CA LEU A 35 -13.94 -1.37 11.20
C LEU A 35 -13.78 -2.82 10.73
N ALA A 36 -14.39 -3.13 9.59
CA ALA A 36 -14.11 -4.38 8.90
C ALA A 36 -12.62 -4.44 8.50
N VAL A 37 -12.02 -5.63 8.57
CA VAL A 37 -10.59 -5.85 8.30
C VAL A 37 -10.18 -5.28 6.95
N GLU A 38 -10.99 -5.49 5.90
CA GLU A 38 -10.73 -4.94 4.57
C GLU A 38 -10.66 -3.41 4.54
N MET A 39 -11.54 -2.74 5.30
CA MET A 39 -11.55 -1.29 5.38
C MET A 39 -10.32 -0.78 6.14
N SER A 40 -9.95 -1.41 7.25
CA SER A 40 -8.72 -1.07 7.98
C SER A 40 -7.47 -1.25 7.12
N GLN A 41 -7.40 -2.34 6.35
CA GLN A 41 -6.31 -2.58 5.40
C GLN A 41 -6.26 -1.52 4.31
N ASN A 42 -7.41 -1.16 3.73
CA ASN A 42 -7.47 -0.13 2.69
C ASN A 42 -7.05 1.26 3.21
N ILE A 43 -7.55 1.65 4.39
CA ILE A 43 -7.16 2.90 5.04
C ILE A 43 -5.66 2.89 5.39
N GLY A 44 -5.14 1.78 5.90
CA GLY A 44 -3.72 1.64 6.21
C GLY A 44 -2.83 1.79 4.97
N ARG A 45 -3.19 1.15 3.85
CA ARG A 45 -2.46 1.27 2.57
C ARG A 45 -2.44 2.71 2.08
N MET A 46 -3.59 3.39 2.14
CA MET A 46 -3.69 4.80 1.81
C MET A 46 -2.79 5.65 2.70
N ALA A 47 -2.81 5.44 4.02
CA ALA A 47 -2.00 6.20 4.97
C ALA A 47 -0.49 6.00 4.74
N LEU A 48 -0.04 4.79 4.40
CA LEU A 48 1.35 4.54 3.99
C LEU A 48 1.73 5.34 2.74
N GLY A 49 0.84 5.37 1.74
CA GLY A 49 1.02 6.20 0.54
C GLY A 49 1.10 7.71 0.82
N MET A 50 0.55 8.15 1.96
CA MET A 50 0.60 9.54 2.42
C MET A 50 1.77 9.84 3.38
N GLY A 51 2.63 8.85 3.66
CA GLY A 51 3.87 9.04 4.41
C GLY A 51 3.85 8.49 5.84
N VAL A 52 2.73 7.95 6.33
CA VAL A 52 2.71 7.18 7.59
C VAL A 52 3.65 5.99 7.45
N LYS A 53 4.34 5.61 8.53
CA LYS A 53 5.32 4.52 8.52
C LYS A 53 4.86 3.37 9.38
N GLU A 54 5.06 2.15 8.91
CA GLU A 54 4.79 0.94 9.68
C GLU A 54 5.63 0.87 10.98
N PRO A 55 5.19 0.16 12.03
CA PRO A 55 3.88 -0.50 12.15
C PRO A 55 2.74 0.51 12.36
N LEU A 56 1.56 0.18 11.83
CA LEU A 56 0.39 1.04 11.86
C LEU A 56 -0.40 0.90 13.17
N LEU A 57 -0.92 2.02 13.63
CA LEU A 57 -1.86 2.14 14.72
C LEU A 57 -3.14 2.79 14.17
N ILE A 58 -4.25 2.05 14.19
CA ILE A 58 -5.54 2.48 13.65
C ILE A 58 -6.53 2.61 14.79
N SER A 59 -7.18 3.78 14.89
CA SER A 59 -8.19 4.04 15.92
C SER A 59 -9.33 4.89 15.35
N LYS A 60 -10.54 4.76 15.89
CA LYS A 60 -11.71 5.53 15.46
C LYS A 60 -12.26 6.36 16.61
N SER A 61 -12.63 7.60 16.30
CA SER A 61 -13.31 8.52 17.21
C SER A 61 -14.47 9.18 16.46
N GLY A 62 -15.69 8.75 16.74
CA GLY A 62 -16.88 9.14 15.98
C GLY A 62 -16.73 8.74 14.51
N GLU A 63 -16.84 9.72 13.62
CA GLU A 63 -16.70 9.52 12.17
C GLU A 63 -15.27 9.69 11.65
N SER A 64 -14.27 9.86 12.53
CA SER A 64 -12.88 10.05 12.13
C SER A 64 -12.00 8.88 12.54
N VAL A 65 -11.27 8.32 11.58
CA VAL A 65 -10.26 7.28 11.79
C VAL A 65 -8.89 7.93 11.81
N LYS A 66 -8.13 7.73 12.86
CA LYS A 66 -6.72 8.15 12.96
C LYS A 66 -5.83 6.98 12.63
N VAL A 67 -4.87 7.20 11.73
CA VAL A 67 -3.80 6.25 11.41
C VAL A 67 -2.47 6.92 11.67
N ALA A 68 -1.70 6.31 12.58
CA ALA A 68 -0.36 6.71 12.94
C ALA A 68 0.58 5.51 12.78
N GLY A 69 1.87 5.73 13.01
CA GLY A 69 2.82 4.65 13.12
C GLY A 69 4.16 5.15 13.67
N SER A 70 5.27 4.57 13.22
CA SER A 70 6.60 4.89 13.77
C SER A 70 7.15 6.27 13.36
N GLY A 71 6.55 6.91 12.35
CA GLY A 71 6.96 8.23 11.86
C GLY A 71 6.20 9.38 12.53
N SER A 72 6.55 10.61 12.15
CA SER A 72 5.84 11.82 12.59
C SER A 72 4.50 12.03 11.87
N THR A 73 4.34 11.42 10.68
CA THR A 73 3.14 11.59 9.87
C THR A 73 1.96 10.85 10.47
N VAL A 74 0.86 11.58 10.65
CA VAL A 74 -0.41 11.04 11.15
C VAL A 74 -1.54 11.48 10.25
N CYS A 75 -2.35 10.54 9.79
CA CYS A 75 -3.50 10.79 8.96
C CYS A 75 -4.80 10.66 9.75
N ALA A 76 -5.71 11.62 9.56
CA ALA A 76 -7.09 11.56 9.99
C ALA A 76 -7.99 11.43 8.75
N ILE A 77 -8.74 10.33 8.69
CA ILE A 77 -9.66 9.98 7.63
C ILE A 77 -11.08 10.20 8.15
N LYS A 78 -11.84 11.12 7.55
CA LYS A 78 -13.26 11.28 7.84
C LYS A 78 -14.07 10.27 7.03
N LEU A 79 -15.00 9.59 7.69
CA LEU A 79 -15.94 8.64 7.11
C LEU A 79 -17.37 9.19 7.14
N ALA A 80 -18.22 8.74 6.22
CA ALA A 80 -19.68 8.76 6.32
C ALA A 80 -20.18 7.37 5.99
N GLY A 81 -20.53 6.60 7.01
CA GLY A 81 -20.72 5.15 6.87
C GLY A 81 -19.44 4.51 6.33
N ASP A 82 -19.54 3.89 5.16
CA ASP A 82 -18.43 3.18 4.51
C ASP A 82 -17.65 4.04 3.50
N LYS A 83 -17.98 5.33 3.37
CA LYS A 83 -17.36 6.24 2.40
C LYS A 83 -16.34 7.16 3.07
N ILE A 84 -15.18 7.33 2.44
CA ILE A 84 -14.20 8.35 2.82
C ILE A 84 -14.69 9.71 2.34
N GLN A 85 -14.87 10.66 3.25
CA GLN A 85 -15.27 12.04 2.94
C GLN A 85 -14.10 13.03 2.89
N GLY A 86 -12.97 12.69 3.50
CA GLY A 86 -11.81 13.55 3.49
C GLY A 86 -10.64 12.93 4.23
N VAL A 87 -9.44 13.33 3.85
CA VAL A 87 -8.20 12.88 4.47
C VAL A 87 -7.35 14.11 4.78
N SER A 88 -6.79 14.14 5.98
CA SER A 88 -5.85 15.17 6.41
C SER A 88 -4.66 14.49 7.06
N CYS A 89 -3.47 14.70 6.51
CA CYS A 89 -2.23 14.19 7.10
C CYS A 89 -1.32 15.37 7.45
N LYS A 90 -0.61 15.23 8.56
CA LYS A 90 0.37 16.20 9.07
C LYS A 90 1.61 15.46 9.53
#